data_AF-A0A955DDC0-F1
#
_entry.id   AF-A0A955DDC0-F1
#
_cell.length_a   1.000
_cell.length_b   1.000
_cell.length_c   1.000
_cell.angle_alpha   90.00
_cell.angle_beta   90.00
_cell.angle_gamma   90.00
#
_symmetry.space_group_name_H-M   'P 1'
#
loop_
_entity.id
_entity.type
_entity.pdbx_description
1 polymer ?
#
loop_
_entity_poly.entity_id
_entity_poly.type
_entity_poly.pdbx_seq_one_letter_code
_entity_poly.pdbx_strand_id
1 'polypeptide(L)'
;TRPRGDMVTGRHPAFTPEPLPADQPWATPDVASGLRRIHDALGAHADAPSAAWQVWRATSDLMRPWVDPMPAVAATRLMRTSFATTLLDLMLDDPERCATTYNDAARAHPAAGLRPLLIRPDRVELPLWRLRPDGTRLRAYDSDVETVRDDDEEPTTFPPRALMMTAILRLVVCDLFVHGRGGSVYDDAMLAWIRAWLGVDAAPHVLVTATRRLDLGPPDAGPTLDEAIGAYRRRRHDPSLTGGDAPSAAKRRYLDAIEASARGSEARASAFRAMHDWLDASRRADEAAMAELRSSVDRARRMQASRAVRERRTWAFPLYPDGVLDTLRADLGASWSSST
;
A
#
# COMPACT_ATOMS: atom_id res chain seq x y z
N THR A 1 -9.60 18.31 -9.77
CA THR A 1 -9.39 18.65 -8.33
C THR A 1 -8.77 17.45 -7.64
N ARG A 2 -7.70 17.63 -6.84
CA ARG A 2 -7.10 16.49 -6.12
C ARG A 2 -8.08 15.96 -5.05
N PRO A 3 -8.29 14.64 -4.93
CA PRO A 3 -9.12 14.08 -3.87
C PRO A 3 -8.57 14.47 -2.50
N ARG A 4 -9.39 15.14 -1.69
CA ARG A 4 -9.09 15.38 -0.27
C ARG A 4 -9.19 14.06 0.51
N GLY A 5 -8.12 13.70 1.24
CA GLY A 5 -8.03 12.41 1.96
C GLY A 5 -8.91 12.30 3.21
N ASP A 6 -9.40 13.44 3.72
CA ASP A 6 -10.35 13.55 4.83
C ASP A 6 -11.80 13.23 4.41
N MET A 7 -12.12 13.42 3.13
CA MET A 7 -13.46 13.23 2.56
C MET A 7 -13.64 11.84 1.93
N VAL A 8 -14.80 11.20 2.18
CA VAL A 8 -15.11 9.90 1.57
C VAL A 8 -15.24 10.00 0.04
N THR A 9 -14.66 9.05 -0.70
CA THR A 9 -14.67 9.02 -2.17
C THR A 9 -16.07 9.17 -2.77
N GLY A 10 -17.08 8.61 -2.10
CA GLY A 10 -18.49 8.72 -2.54
C GLY A 10 -19.10 10.11 -2.44
N ARG A 11 -18.42 11.07 -1.80
CA ARG A 11 -18.82 12.49 -1.71
C ARG A 11 -17.98 13.40 -2.63
N HIS A 12 -16.92 12.87 -3.25
CA HIS A 12 -16.23 13.63 -4.31
C HIS A 12 -17.10 13.61 -5.56
N PRO A 13 -17.28 14.74 -6.26
CA PRO A 13 -17.94 14.74 -7.56
C PRO A 13 -17.15 13.87 -8.54
N ALA A 14 -17.83 13.31 -9.55
CA ALA A 14 -17.12 12.75 -10.70
C ALA A 14 -16.23 13.82 -11.35
N PHE A 15 -15.17 13.39 -12.01
CA PHE A 15 -14.14 14.28 -12.51
C PHE A 15 -13.77 13.94 -13.95
N THR A 16 -13.34 14.94 -14.72
CA THR A 16 -12.68 14.67 -16.00
C THR A 16 -11.24 14.25 -15.72
N PRO A 17 -10.77 13.10 -16.22
CA PRO A 17 -9.37 12.69 -16.04
C PRO A 17 -8.44 13.70 -16.70
N GLU A 18 -7.27 13.90 -16.10
CA GLU A 18 -6.24 14.78 -16.68
C GLU A 18 -5.72 14.18 -18.00
N PRO A 19 -5.41 15.02 -19.00
CA PRO A 19 -4.85 14.53 -20.27
C PRO A 19 -3.58 13.72 -20.05
N LEU A 20 -3.43 12.62 -20.78
CA LEU A 20 -2.21 11.83 -20.75
C LEU A 20 -1.04 12.63 -21.40
N PRO A 21 0.18 12.61 -20.82
CA PRO A 21 1.36 13.23 -21.42
C PRO A 21 1.56 12.77 -22.87
N ALA A 22 1.66 13.74 -23.79
CA ALA A 22 1.84 13.47 -25.23
C ALA A 22 3.32 13.35 -25.62
N ASP A 23 4.22 13.92 -24.82
CA ASP A 23 5.64 14.16 -25.13
C ASP A 23 6.61 13.26 -24.34
N GLN A 24 6.10 12.35 -23.50
CA GLN A 24 6.93 11.46 -22.69
C GLN A 24 6.88 10.02 -23.20
N PRO A 25 8.04 9.35 -23.35
CA PRO A 25 8.05 7.94 -23.71
C PRO A 25 7.46 7.11 -22.56
N TRP A 26 6.48 6.28 -22.89
CA TRP A 26 5.92 5.30 -21.96
C TRP A 26 6.90 4.15 -21.74
N ALA A 27 6.79 3.48 -20.58
CA ALA A 27 7.67 2.36 -20.24
C ALA A 27 7.59 1.21 -21.25
N THR A 28 6.38 0.89 -21.72
CA THR A 28 6.11 -0.05 -22.82
C THR A 28 4.89 0.40 -23.62
N PRO A 29 4.71 -0.08 -24.87
CA PRO A 29 3.49 0.18 -25.64
C PRO A 29 2.20 -0.30 -24.94
N ASP A 30 2.28 -1.42 -24.22
CA ASP A 30 1.14 -1.97 -23.47
C ASP A 30 0.74 -1.09 -22.29
N VAL A 31 1.72 -0.54 -21.57
CA VAL A 31 1.45 0.44 -20.51
C VAL A 31 0.77 1.68 -21.08
N ALA A 32 1.23 2.18 -22.24
CA ALA A 32 0.59 3.30 -22.91
C ALA A 32 -0.87 2.99 -23.31
N SER A 33 -1.09 1.78 -23.85
CA SER A 33 -2.43 1.29 -24.21
C SER A 33 -3.34 1.19 -22.99
N GLY A 34 -2.85 0.60 -21.89
CA GLY A 34 -3.58 0.46 -20.65
C GLY A 34 -3.95 1.79 -20.00
N LEU A 35 -3.04 2.77 -20.01
CA LEU A 35 -3.33 4.12 -19.51
C LEU A 35 -4.39 4.83 -20.35
N ARG A 36 -4.36 4.70 -21.67
CA ARG A 36 -5.43 5.20 -22.55
C ARG A 36 -6.77 4.56 -22.22
N ARG A 37 -6.83 3.23 -22.07
CA ARG A 37 -8.06 2.53 -21.68
C ARG A 37 -8.60 3.01 -20.33
N ILE A 38 -7.74 3.21 -19.33
CA ILE A 38 -8.15 3.77 -18.03
C ILE A 38 -8.71 5.18 -18.20
N HIS A 39 -8.00 6.04 -18.93
CA HIS A 39 -8.41 7.41 -19.19
C HIS A 39 -9.77 7.47 -19.89
N ASP A 40 -9.94 6.70 -20.96
CA ASP A 40 -11.16 6.68 -21.77
C ASP A 40 -12.34 6.10 -20.98
N ALA A 41 -12.13 5.02 -20.21
CA ALA A 41 -13.16 4.46 -19.35
C ALA A 41 -13.59 5.44 -18.25
N LEU A 42 -12.66 6.18 -17.63
CA LEU A 42 -13.01 7.24 -16.67
C LEU A 42 -13.78 8.37 -17.35
N GLY A 43 -13.35 8.80 -18.54
CA GLY A 43 -14.02 9.84 -19.32
C GLY A 43 -15.45 9.46 -19.72
N ALA A 44 -15.68 8.21 -20.09
CA ALA A 44 -17.00 7.69 -20.44
C ALA A 44 -18.02 7.73 -19.28
N HIS A 45 -17.55 7.78 -18.03
CA HIS A 45 -18.38 7.83 -16.82
C HIS A 45 -18.23 9.15 -16.05
N ALA A 46 -17.86 10.24 -16.73
CA ALA A 46 -17.70 11.55 -16.11
C ALA A 46 -19.02 12.15 -15.58
N ASP A 47 -20.16 11.63 -16.01
CA ASP A 47 -21.51 11.99 -15.56
C ASP A 47 -21.97 11.20 -14.32
N ALA A 48 -21.13 10.31 -13.78
CA ALA A 48 -21.48 9.50 -12.63
C ALA A 48 -21.80 10.39 -11.39
N PRO A 49 -22.67 9.93 -10.49
CA PRO A 49 -23.11 10.74 -9.34
C PRO A 49 -22.00 11.04 -8.32
N SER A 50 -20.87 10.33 -8.38
CA SER A 50 -19.68 10.62 -7.58
C SER A 50 -18.44 9.98 -8.20
N ALA A 51 -17.25 10.42 -7.76
CA ALA A 51 -15.98 9.81 -8.13
C ALA A 51 -15.94 8.29 -7.81
N ALA A 52 -16.58 7.86 -6.72
CA ALA A 52 -16.64 6.44 -6.37
C ALA A 52 -17.42 5.65 -7.42
N TRP A 53 -18.56 6.18 -7.88
CA TRP A 53 -19.36 5.56 -8.93
C TRP A 53 -18.66 5.61 -10.29
N GLN A 54 -18.00 6.72 -10.62
CA GLN A 54 -17.19 6.83 -11.83
C GLN A 54 -16.11 5.75 -11.89
N VAL A 55 -15.29 5.65 -10.83
CA VAL A 55 -14.19 4.68 -10.76
C VAL A 55 -14.73 3.26 -10.79
N TRP A 56 -15.82 2.96 -10.07
CA TRP A 56 -16.44 1.64 -10.11
C TRP A 56 -16.96 1.28 -11.50
N ARG A 57 -17.70 2.17 -12.18
CA ARG A 57 -18.22 1.92 -13.54
C ARG A 57 -17.09 1.72 -14.54
N ALA A 58 -16.09 2.59 -14.53
CA ALA A 58 -14.91 2.48 -15.37
C ALA A 58 -14.17 1.14 -15.13
N THR A 59 -13.99 0.76 -13.87
CA THR A 59 -13.35 -0.51 -13.50
C THR A 59 -14.18 -1.70 -13.97
N SER A 60 -15.49 -1.67 -13.77
CA SER A 60 -16.42 -2.72 -14.20
C SER A 60 -16.36 -2.92 -15.72
N ASP A 61 -16.39 -1.83 -16.49
CA ASP A 61 -16.28 -1.86 -17.95
C ASP A 61 -14.95 -2.45 -18.42
N LEU A 62 -13.85 -2.06 -17.79
CA LEU A 62 -12.53 -2.61 -18.07
C LEU A 62 -12.41 -4.11 -17.72
N MET A 63 -13.19 -4.61 -16.76
CA MET A 63 -13.16 -6.02 -16.35
C MET A 63 -14.09 -6.93 -17.19
N ARG A 64 -15.03 -6.37 -17.97
CA ARG A 64 -16.05 -7.13 -18.72
C ARG A 64 -15.53 -8.31 -19.55
N PRO A 65 -14.33 -8.27 -20.17
CA PRO A 65 -13.84 -9.44 -20.92
C PRO A 65 -13.60 -10.68 -20.04
N TRP A 66 -13.34 -10.49 -18.74
CA TRP A 66 -12.92 -11.57 -17.82
C TRP A 66 -13.91 -11.87 -16.72
N VAL A 67 -14.77 -10.91 -16.35
CA VAL A 67 -15.67 -11.01 -15.20
C VAL A 67 -17.06 -10.56 -15.62
N ASP A 68 -18.08 -11.31 -15.17
CA ASP A 68 -19.47 -10.92 -15.35
C ASP A 68 -19.77 -9.58 -14.64
N PRO A 69 -20.81 -8.84 -15.09
CA PRO A 69 -21.20 -7.59 -14.43
C PRO A 69 -21.41 -7.79 -12.93
N MET A 70 -20.57 -7.13 -12.13
CA MET A 70 -20.68 -7.16 -10.68
C MET A 70 -21.71 -6.12 -10.23
N PRO A 71 -22.68 -6.43 -9.36
CA PRO A 71 -23.52 -5.42 -8.75
C PRO A 71 -22.72 -4.56 -7.77
N ALA A 72 -23.07 -3.27 -7.65
CA ALA A 72 -22.52 -2.38 -6.63
C ALA A 72 -23.60 -1.84 -5.70
N VAL A 73 -23.29 -1.87 -4.40
CA VAL A 73 -24.13 -1.30 -3.34
C VAL A 73 -23.29 -0.30 -2.55
N ALA A 74 -23.76 0.94 -2.47
CA ALA A 74 -23.13 1.94 -1.63
C ALA A 74 -23.29 1.55 -0.15
N ALA A 75 -22.24 1.70 0.66
CA ALA A 75 -22.27 1.41 2.09
C ALA A 75 -23.38 2.17 2.84
N THR A 76 -23.70 3.38 2.39
CA THR A 76 -24.83 4.17 2.91
C THR A 76 -26.19 3.55 2.60
N ARG A 77 -26.35 2.88 1.45
CA ARG A 77 -27.56 2.14 1.11
C ARG A 77 -27.67 0.85 1.91
N LEU A 78 -26.55 0.20 2.22
CA LEU A 78 -26.51 -0.97 3.10
C LEU A 78 -27.09 -0.66 4.49
N MET A 79 -26.81 0.52 5.03
CA MET A 79 -27.34 0.98 6.32
C MET A 79 -28.83 1.33 6.32
N ARG A 80 -29.49 1.34 5.16
CA ARG A 80 -30.94 1.57 5.04
C ARG A 80 -31.75 0.28 5.02
N THR A 81 -31.10 -0.87 5.21
CA THR A 81 -31.76 -2.17 5.27
C THR A 81 -32.33 -2.41 6.66
N SER A 82 -33.42 -3.16 6.77
CA SER A 82 -34.00 -3.54 8.07
C SER A 82 -33.00 -4.26 8.97
N PHE A 83 -32.15 -5.10 8.39
CA PHE A 83 -31.08 -5.79 9.13
C PHE A 83 -30.05 -4.82 9.71
N ALA A 84 -29.60 -3.83 8.94
CA ALA A 84 -28.68 -2.82 9.46
C ALA A 84 -29.35 -1.98 10.56
N THR A 85 -30.64 -1.67 10.44
CA THR A 85 -31.41 -1.01 11.51
C THR A 85 -31.43 -1.88 12.78
N THR A 86 -31.70 -3.18 12.68
CA THR A 86 -31.65 -4.09 13.84
C THR A 86 -30.27 -4.12 14.48
N LEU A 87 -29.19 -4.11 13.70
CA LEU A 87 -27.84 -4.02 14.26
C LEU A 87 -27.58 -2.68 14.96
N LEU A 88 -28.12 -1.57 14.45
CA LEU A 88 -28.06 -0.29 15.13
C LEU A 88 -28.84 -0.31 16.44
N ASP A 89 -30.03 -0.91 16.46
CA ASP A 89 -30.81 -1.08 17.69
C ASP A 89 -30.02 -1.88 18.74
N LEU A 90 -29.40 -2.99 18.34
CA LEU A 90 -28.53 -3.79 19.22
C LEU A 90 -27.28 -3.05 19.70
N MET A 91 -26.76 -2.12 18.91
CA MET A 91 -25.65 -1.26 19.33
C MET A 91 -26.10 -0.23 20.37
N LEU A 92 -27.31 0.30 20.24
CA LEU A 92 -27.83 1.33 21.14
C LEU A 92 -28.38 0.74 22.44
N ASP A 93 -28.88 -0.50 22.41
CA ASP A 93 -29.35 -1.20 23.61
C ASP A 93 -28.19 -1.50 24.60
N ASP A 94 -27.00 -1.87 24.07
CA ASP A 94 -25.81 -2.11 24.88
C ASP A 94 -24.52 -1.68 24.14
N PRO A 95 -24.25 -0.36 24.08
CA PRO A 95 -23.12 0.16 23.33
C PRO A 95 -21.79 -0.21 23.97
N GLU A 96 -21.73 -0.32 25.31
CA GLU A 96 -20.54 -0.70 26.04
C GLU A 96 -20.12 -2.14 25.72
N ARG A 97 -21.06 -3.09 25.65
CA ARG A 97 -20.76 -4.48 25.24
C ARG A 97 -20.31 -4.55 23.78
N CYS A 98 -20.97 -3.82 22.88
CA CYS A 98 -20.54 -3.74 21.48
C CYS A 98 -19.08 -3.28 21.37
N ALA A 99 -18.74 -2.19 22.06
CA ALA A 99 -17.39 -1.61 22.01
C ALA A 99 -16.35 -2.46 22.75
N THR A 100 -16.69 -3.05 23.89
CA THR A 100 -15.79 -3.89 24.69
C THR A 100 -15.42 -5.16 23.94
N THR A 101 -16.41 -5.87 23.38
CA THR A 101 -16.16 -7.08 22.58
C THR A 101 -15.36 -6.78 21.30
N TYR A 102 -15.61 -5.63 20.65
CA TYR A 102 -14.78 -5.16 19.54
C TYR A 102 -13.33 -4.94 19.98
N ASN A 103 -13.13 -4.25 21.11
CA ASN A 103 -11.81 -3.91 21.64
C ASN A 103 -11.02 -5.16 22.06
N ASP A 104 -11.71 -6.15 22.62
CA ASP A 104 -11.12 -7.43 23.00
C ASP A 104 -10.67 -8.21 21.75
N ALA A 105 -11.49 -8.26 20.71
CA ALA A 105 -11.09 -8.83 19.44
C ALA A 105 -9.91 -8.08 18.80
N ALA A 106 -9.92 -6.75 18.78
CA ALA A 106 -8.81 -5.96 18.29
C ALA A 106 -7.50 -6.24 19.04
N ARG A 107 -7.57 -6.46 20.36
CA ARG A 107 -6.42 -6.81 21.21
C ARG A 107 -5.91 -8.23 20.97
N ALA A 108 -6.81 -9.18 20.76
CA ALA A 108 -6.47 -10.57 20.45
C ALA A 108 -5.80 -10.71 19.07
N HIS A 109 -6.05 -9.78 18.15
CA HIS A 109 -5.56 -9.80 16.77
C HIS A 109 -4.71 -8.55 16.43
N PRO A 110 -3.53 -8.36 17.06
CA PRO A 110 -2.73 -7.14 16.88
C PRO A 110 -2.24 -6.93 15.44
N ALA A 111 -2.06 -8.01 14.67
CA ALA A 111 -1.68 -7.94 13.27
C ALA A 111 -2.71 -7.21 12.39
N ALA A 112 -3.98 -7.16 12.82
CA ALA A 112 -5.04 -6.45 12.13
C ALA A 112 -4.89 -4.92 12.23
N GLY A 113 -4.08 -4.40 13.16
CA GLY A 113 -3.88 -2.95 13.31
C GLY A 113 -5.18 -2.18 13.58
N LEU A 114 -6.18 -2.85 14.17
CA LEU A 114 -7.46 -2.25 14.50
C LEU A 114 -7.29 -1.26 15.65
N ARG A 115 -7.77 -0.04 15.45
CA ARG A 115 -7.82 0.95 16.53
C ARG A 115 -9.00 0.63 17.47
N PRO A 116 -8.79 0.55 18.79
CA PRO A 116 -9.87 0.42 19.75
C PRO A 116 -10.89 1.56 19.63
N LEU A 117 -12.15 1.22 19.86
CA LEU A 117 -13.26 2.14 20.07
C LEU A 117 -13.13 2.80 21.43
N LEU A 118 -13.44 4.09 21.50
CA LEU A 118 -13.40 4.86 22.74
C LEU A 118 -14.65 4.57 23.59
N ILE A 119 -14.44 4.16 24.83
CA ILE A 119 -15.51 4.02 25.84
C ILE A 119 -15.30 5.16 26.84
N ARG A 120 -16.30 6.02 27.03
CA ARG A 120 -16.31 7.13 27.99
C ARG A 120 -17.53 7.01 28.90
N PRO A 121 -17.52 7.61 30.10
CA PRO A 121 -18.67 7.55 31.00
C PRO A 121 -19.97 8.15 30.41
N ASP A 122 -19.85 9.09 29.47
CA ASP A 122 -20.96 9.85 28.89
C ASP A 122 -21.34 9.41 27.47
N ARG A 123 -20.51 8.58 26.81
CA ARG A 123 -20.73 8.13 25.43
C ARG A 123 -19.79 7.01 25.04
N VAL A 124 -20.23 6.17 24.12
CA VAL A 124 -19.46 5.05 23.60
C VAL A 124 -19.33 5.15 22.09
N GLU A 125 -18.10 5.04 21.59
CA GLU A 125 -17.84 5.04 20.15
C GLU A 125 -18.35 3.75 19.51
N LEU A 126 -19.13 3.88 18.44
CA LEU A 126 -19.65 2.78 17.65
C LEU A 126 -18.74 2.47 16.44
N PRO A 127 -18.77 1.25 15.88
CA PRO A 127 -18.00 0.85 14.70
C PRO A 127 -18.55 1.44 13.39
N LEU A 128 -18.96 2.71 13.44
CA LEU A 128 -19.53 3.50 12.37
C LEU A 128 -18.68 4.77 12.14
N TRP A 129 -18.86 5.38 10.98
CA TRP A 129 -18.45 6.77 10.76
C TRP A 129 -19.67 7.67 10.88
N ARG A 130 -19.48 8.89 11.36
CA ARG A 130 -20.43 10.00 11.19
C ARG A 130 -19.93 10.87 10.04
N LEU A 131 -20.74 11.09 9.01
CA LEU A 131 -20.37 11.97 7.89
C LEU A 131 -20.84 13.39 8.16
N ARG A 132 -19.94 14.37 8.07
CA ARG A 132 -20.33 15.78 7.99
C ARG A 132 -20.96 16.10 6.62
N PRO A 133 -21.70 17.22 6.49
CA PRO A 133 -22.22 17.68 5.20
C PRO A 133 -21.13 17.85 4.13
N ASP A 134 -19.93 18.26 4.55
CA ASP A 134 -18.74 18.37 3.69
C ASP A 134 -18.08 17.02 3.32
N GLY A 135 -18.66 15.89 3.75
CA GLY A 135 -18.18 14.54 3.47
C GLY A 135 -17.01 14.06 4.34
N THR A 136 -16.56 14.85 5.32
CA THR A 136 -15.53 14.47 6.28
C THR A 136 -16.01 13.35 7.21
N ARG A 137 -15.14 12.37 7.48
CA ARG A 137 -15.42 11.29 8.45
C ARG A 137 -15.08 11.69 9.88
N LEU A 138 -16.05 11.54 10.76
CA LEU A 138 -15.88 11.61 12.20
C LEU A 138 -16.16 10.26 12.87
N ARG A 139 -15.68 10.08 14.10
CA ARG A 139 -16.14 8.98 14.95
C ARG A 139 -17.62 9.17 15.22
N ALA A 140 -18.39 8.09 15.15
CA ALA A 140 -19.76 8.06 15.59
C ALA A 140 -19.81 7.53 17.02
N TYR A 141 -20.57 8.20 17.88
CA TYR A 141 -20.91 7.74 19.21
C TYR A 141 -22.38 7.33 19.25
N ASP A 142 -22.75 6.47 20.19
CA ASP A 142 -24.14 6.16 20.56
C ASP A 142 -25.04 7.40 20.61
N SER A 143 -24.62 8.43 21.34
CA SER A 143 -25.37 9.69 21.48
C SER A 143 -25.61 10.40 20.15
N ASP A 144 -24.67 10.30 19.18
CA ASP A 144 -24.86 10.89 17.85
C ASP A 144 -25.98 10.20 17.09
N VAL A 145 -26.08 8.87 17.23
CA VAL A 145 -27.05 8.05 16.50
C VAL A 145 -28.44 8.22 17.11
N GLU A 146 -28.55 8.29 18.44
CA GLU A 146 -29.81 8.56 19.13
C GLU A 146 -30.42 9.90 18.69
N THR A 147 -29.64 10.99 18.74
CA THR A 147 -30.13 12.34 18.36
C THR A 147 -30.67 12.37 16.93
N VAL A 148 -29.99 11.71 15.99
CA VAL A 148 -30.41 11.70 14.57
C VAL A 148 -31.65 10.82 14.33
N ARG A 149 -31.96 9.86 15.20
CA ARG A 149 -33.22 9.10 15.09
C ARG A 149 -34.41 9.91 15.55
N ASP A 150 -34.20 10.84 16.47
CA ASP A 150 -35.25 11.70 17.02
C ASP A 150 -35.49 12.95 16.14
N ASP A 151 -34.44 13.45 15.47
CA ASP A 151 -34.51 14.59 14.55
C ASP A 151 -34.77 14.13 13.10
N ASP A 152 -36.02 14.20 12.63
CA ASP A 152 -36.49 13.86 11.27
C ASP A 152 -35.87 14.70 10.09
N GLU A 153 -34.84 15.53 10.34
CA GLU A 153 -34.18 16.37 9.33
C GLU A 153 -32.88 15.73 8.80
N GLU A 154 -32.73 15.77 7.46
CA GLU A 154 -31.66 15.18 6.63
C GLU A 154 -30.68 14.18 7.28
N PRO A 155 -30.67 12.90 6.86
CA PRO A 155 -29.89 11.87 7.54
C PRO A 155 -28.39 12.14 7.43
N THR A 156 -27.80 12.62 8.54
CA THR A 156 -26.39 12.43 8.84
C THR A 156 -26.12 10.93 8.67
N THR A 157 -25.48 10.56 7.56
CA THR A 157 -25.40 9.14 7.22
C THR A 157 -24.32 8.50 8.07
N PHE A 158 -24.66 7.39 8.74
CA PHE A 158 -23.73 6.60 9.56
C PHE A 158 -23.20 5.38 8.78
N PRO A 159 -22.33 5.53 7.75
CA PRO A 159 -21.83 4.37 7.03
C PRO A 159 -20.97 3.51 7.97
N PRO A 160 -20.98 2.18 7.76
CA PRO A 160 -20.23 1.26 8.59
C PRO A 160 -18.73 1.46 8.37
N ARG A 161 -17.94 1.24 9.42
CA ARG A 161 -16.49 1.02 9.24
C ARG A 161 -16.25 -0.32 8.53
N ALA A 162 -15.04 -0.52 8.02
CA ALA A 162 -14.70 -1.70 7.25
C ALA A 162 -15.09 -3.02 7.95
N LEU A 163 -14.84 -3.14 9.26
CA LEU A 163 -15.16 -4.34 10.04
C LEU A 163 -16.68 -4.58 10.12
N MET A 164 -17.45 -3.53 10.43
CA MET A 164 -18.91 -3.59 10.47
C MET A 164 -19.52 -3.86 9.08
N MET A 165 -18.97 -3.24 8.03
CA MET A 165 -19.40 -3.47 6.66
C MET A 165 -19.20 -4.94 6.27
N THR A 166 -18.04 -5.50 6.63
CA THR A 166 -17.71 -6.91 6.39
C THR A 166 -18.64 -7.83 7.18
N ALA A 167 -18.92 -7.51 8.45
CA ALA A 167 -19.87 -8.25 9.26
C ALA A 167 -21.27 -8.30 8.63
N ILE A 168 -21.82 -7.15 8.21
CA ILE A 168 -23.14 -7.10 7.57
C ILE A 168 -23.18 -7.98 6.32
N LEU A 169 -22.17 -7.89 5.45
CA LEU A 169 -22.10 -8.69 4.23
C LEU A 169 -22.00 -10.20 4.53
N ARG A 170 -21.26 -10.59 5.57
CA ARG A 170 -21.04 -11.99 5.94
C ARG A 170 -22.16 -12.60 6.78
N LEU A 171 -23.01 -11.78 7.40
CA LEU A 171 -24.16 -12.26 8.15
C LEU A 171 -25.39 -12.48 7.26
N VAL A 172 -25.49 -11.77 6.12
CA VAL A 172 -26.76 -11.73 5.36
C VAL A 172 -26.61 -11.87 3.84
N VAL A 173 -25.47 -11.47 3.27
CA VAL A 173 -25.37 -11.31 1.80
C VAL A 173 -24.69 -12.50 1.11
N CYS A 174 -23.83 -13.25 1.81
CA CYS A 174 -23.05 -14.31 1.18
C CYS A 174 -22.93 -15.57 2.05
N ASP A 175 -22.79 -16.71 1.39
CA ASP A 175 -22.44 -18.00 2.01
C ASP A 175 -20.92 -18.22 2.08
N LEU A 176 -20.16 -17.48 1.27
CA LEU A 176 -18.71 -17.49 1.22
C LEU A 176 -18.20 -16.08 0.90
N PHE A 177 -17.28 -15.57 1.73
CA PHE A 177 -16.66 -14.28 1.52
C PHE A 177 -15.24 -14.44 0.97
N VAL A 178 -14.95 -13.83 -0.17
CA VAL A 178 -13.62 -13.89 -0.81
C VAL A 178 -12.86 -12.60 -0.55
N HIS A 179 -11.69 -12.71 0.08
CA HIS A 179 -10.78 -11.59 0.32
C HIS A 179 -9.49 -11.71 -0.50
N GLY A 180 -8.89 -10.57 -0.85
CA GLY A 180 -7.49 -10.48 -1.26
C GLY A 180 -6.56 -10.33 -0.05
N ARG A 181 -5.23 -10.39 -0.28
CA ARG A 181 -4.20 -10.35 0.80
C ARG A 181 -4.35 -9.20 1.79
N GLY A 182 -4.87 -8.05 1.35
CA GLY A 182 -5.03 -6.87 2.22
C GLY A 182 -6.21 -6.97 3.19
N GLY A 183 -7.17 -7.88 2.99
CA GLY A 183 -8.39 -7.97 3.81
C GLY A 183 -8.38 -9.07 4.85
N SER A 184 -7.68 -10.19 4.59
CA SER A 184 -7.78 -11.40 5.41
C SER A 184 -7.32 -11.23 6.86
N VAL A 185 -6.43 -10.27 7.13
CA VAL A 185 -5.90 -10.04 8.49
C VAL A 185 -6.99 -9.46 9.42
N TYR A 186 -8.01 -8.80 8.87
CA TYR A 186 -9.11 -8.23 9.64
C TYR A 186 -10.23 -9.23 9.94
N ASP A 187 -10.32 -10.32 9.17
CA ASP A 187 -11.45 -11.26 9.23
C ASP A 187 -11.50 -12.02 10.55
N ASP A 188 -10.36 -12.46 11.07
CA ASP A 188 -10.32 -13.20 12.33
C ASP A 188 -10.79 -12.34 13.49
N ALA A 189 -10.37 -11.07 13.51
CA ALA A 189 -10.83 -10.10 14.50
C ALA A 189 -12.33 -9.81 14.35
N MET A 190 -12.83 -9.68 13.11
CA MET A 190 -14.25 -9.51 12.85
C MET A 190 -15.06 -10.71 13.35
N LEU A 191 -14.61 -11.94 13.05
CA LEU A 191 -15.26 -13.17 13.50
C LEU A 191 -15.31 -13.29 15.02
N ALA A 192 -14.19 -13.03 15.70
CA ALA A 192 -14.11 -13.04 17.15
C ALA A 192 -15.06 -12.01 17.78
N TRP A 193 -15.10 -10.79 17.23
CA TRP A 193 -16.00 -9.74 17.67
C TRP A 193 -17.47 -10.11 17.49
N ILE A 194 -17.88 -10.55 16.30
CA ILE A 194 -19.28 -10.90 16.00
C ILE A 194 -19.75 -12.07 16.85
N ARG A 195 -18.92 -13.09 17.04
CA ARG A 195 -19.26 -14.22 17.93
C ARG A 195 -19.44 -13.77 19.39
N ALA A 196 -18.58 -12.89 19.89
CA ALA A 196 -18.66 -12.40 21.27
C ALA A 196 -19.83 -11.42 21.49
N TRP A 197 -20.10 -10.56 20.51
CA TRP A 197 -21.16 -9.55 20.60
C TRP A 197 -22.55 -10.15 20.36
N LEU A 198 -22.73 -10.81 19.22
CA LEU A 198 -24.04 -11.27 18.73
C LEU A 198 -24.31 -12.76 19.04
N GLY A 199 -23.29 -13.55 19.40
CA GLY A 199 -23.47 -14.97 19.67
C GLY A 199 -23.70 -15.82 18.41
N VAL A 200 -23.40 -15.29 17.23
CA VAL A 200 -23.60 -15.97 15.93
C VAL A 200 -22.29 -16.10 15.16
N ASP A 201 -22.25 -17.08 14.27
CA ASP A 201 -21.16 -17.24 13.30
C ASP A 201 -21.51 -16.55 11.98
N ALA A 202 -20.55 -15.80 11.43
CA ALA A 202 -20.67 -15.21 10.10
C ALA A 202 -20.20 -16.21 9.02
N ALA A 203 -20.64 -16.02 7.78
CA ALA A 203 -20.24 -16.86 6.65
C ALA A 203 -18.72 -17.04 6.56
N PRO A 204 -18.21 -18.23 6.19
CA PRO A 204 -16.78 -18.50 6.08
C PRO A 204 -16.09 -17.54 5.09
N HIS A 205 -14.78 -17.38 5.24
CA HIS A 205 -13.98 -16.58 4.34
C HIS A 205 -12.81 -17.37 3.77
N VAL A 206 -12.37 -16.99 2.56
CA VAL A 206 -11.18 -17.53 1.92
C VAL A 206 -10.31 -16.40 1.39
N LEU A 207 -8.99 -16.55 1.56
CA LEU A 207 -8.01 -15.68 0.93
C LEU A 207 -7.66 -16.24 -0.44
N VAL A 208 -8.01 -15.51 -1.50
CA VAL A 208 -7.63 -15.84 -2.87
C VAL A 208 -6.67 -14.78 -3.40
N THR A 209 -5.53 -15.23 -3.94
CA THR A 209 -4.56 -14.33 -4.57
C THR A 209 -3.93 -15.00 -5.77
N ALA A 210 -3.91 -14.25 -6.88
CA ALA A 210 -3.07 -14.55 -8.01
C ALA A 210 -2.12 -13.37 -8.24
N THR A 211 -0.91 -13.64 -8.70
CA THR A 211 0.09 -12.59 -8.97
C THR A 211 0.59 -12.74 -10.40
N ARG A 212 0.44 -11.66 -11.16
CA ARG A 212 1.20 -11.40 -12.39
C ARG A 212 2.08 -10.18 -12.15
N ARG A 213 3.24 -10.14 -12.80
CA ARG A 213 4.12 -8.97 -12.80
C ARG A 213 3.98 -8.30 -14.15
N LEU A 214 3.94 -6.97 -14.14
CA LEU A 214 3.95 -6.18 -15.36
C LEU A 214 5.33 -6.32 -16.00
N ASP A 215 5.36 -6.76 -17.25
CA ASP A 215 6.61 -6.83 -18.00
C ASP A 215 7.01 -5.43 -18.45
N LEU A 216 8.13 -4.94 -17.89
CA LEU A 216 8.74 -3.65 -18.25
C LEU A 216 10.10 -3.87 -18.92
N GLY A 217 10.28 -5.02 -19.58
CA GLY A 217 11.49 -5.44 -20.28
C GLY A 217 12.52 -6.13 -19.37
N PRO A 218 13.72 -6.42 -19.90
CA PRO A 218 14.81 -7.00 -19.12
C PRO A 218 15.39 -5.97 -18.14
N PRO A 219 15.88 -6.40 -16.96
CA PRO A 219 16.58 -5.50 -16.04
C PRO A 219 17.87 -5.00 -16.69
N ASP A 220 18.25 -3.77 -16.36
CA ASP A 220 19.54 -3.23 -16.76
C ASP A 220 20.67 -4.12 -16.20
N ALA A 221 21.68 -4.41 -17.01
CA ALA A 221 22.87 -5.13 -16.58
C ALA A 221 23.84 -4.18 -15.86
N GLY A 222 24.48 -4.66 -14.79
CA GLY A 222 25.48 -3.89 -14.05
C GLY A 222 25.70 -4.39 -12.62
N PRO A 223 26.63 -3.76 -11.88
CA PRO A 223 26.87 -4.13 -10.49
C PRO A 223 25.66 -3.79 -9.62
N THR A 224 25.47 -4.59 -8.57
CA THR A 224 24.57 -4.24 -7.48
C THR A 224 25.00 -2.92 -6.82
N LEU A 225 24.07 -2.28 -6.11
CA LEU A 225 24.38 -1.05 -5.37
C LEU A 225 25.52 -1.27 -4.37
N ASP A 226 25.51 -2.41 -3.67
CA ASP A 226 26.53 -2.73 -2.67
C ASP A 226 27.90 -2.97 -3.30
N GLU A 227 27.97 -3.62 -4.46
CA GLU A 227 29.21 -3.79 -5.21
C GLU A 227 29.76 -2.44 -5.69
N ALA A 228 28.92 -1.56 -6.24
CA ALA A 228 29.32 -0.24 -6.71
C ALA A 228 29.80 0.66 -5.56
N ILE A 229 29.06 0.68 -4.43
CA ILE A 229 29.46 1.41 -3.21
C ILE A 229 30.76 0.84 -2.66
N GLY A 230 30.88 -0.50 -2.62
CA GLY A 230 32.08 -1.19 -2.16
C GLY A 230 33.30 -0.83 -2.99
N ALA A 231 33.19 -0.85 -4.32
CA ALA A 231 34.26 -0.46 -5.24
C ALA A 231 34.68 1.01 -5.03
N TYR A 232 33.71 1.93 -4.96
CA TYR A 232 33.96 3.35 -4.68
C TYR A 232 34.67 3.55 -3.34
N ARG A 233 34.18 2.92 -2.26
CA ARG A 233 34.78 3.03 -0.92
C ARG A 233 36.18 2.44 -0.87
N ARG A 234 36.41 1.27 -1.47
CA ARG A 234 37.73 0.64 -1.54
C ARG A 234 38.74 1.60 -2.20
N ARG A 235 38.46 2.10 -3.41
CA ARG A 235 39.35 3.05 -4.10
C ARG A 235 39.52 4.36 -3.34
N ARG A 236 38.46 4.90 -2.73
CA ARG A 236 38.53 6.14 -1.93
C ARG A 236 39.44 6.01 -0.72
N HIS A 237 39.40 4.87 -0.03
CA HIS A 237 40.11 4.68 1.24
C HIS A 237 41.42 3.94 1.10
N ASP A 238 41.66 3.29 -0.03
CA ASP A 238 42.89 2.57 -0.33
C ASP A 238 43.15 2.60 -1.85
N PRO A 239 43.58 3.75 -2.37
CA PRO A 239 43.74 3.93 -3.81
C PRO A 239 44.74 2.91 -4.37
N SER A 240 45.86 2.64 -3.71
CA SER A 240 46.87 1.70 -4.24
C SER A 240 46.46 0.21 -4.22
N LEU A 241 45.25 -0.14 -3.79
CA LEU A 241 44.76 -1.52 -3.85
C LEU A 241 44.34 -1.90 -5.28
N THR A 242 45.12 -2.76 -5.94
CA THR A 242 44.85 -3.28 -7.29
C THR A 242 44.36 -4.74 -7.31
N GLY A 243 44.02 -5.29 -6.15
CA GLY A 243 43.64 -6.69 -5.93
C GLY A 243 44.33 -7.25 -4.68
N GLY A 244 43.89 -8.43 -4.22
CA GLY A 244 44.46 -9.10 -3.04
C GLY A 244 43.96 -8.54 -1.70
N ASP A 245 44.69 -8.88 -0.62
CA ASP A 245 44.29 -8.54 0.74
C ASP A 245 44.46 -7.04 1.05
N ALA A 246 43.37 -6.42 1.51
CA ALA A 246 43.41 -5.07 2.05
C ALA A 246 44.00 -5.06 3.48
N PRO A 247 44.69 -3.98 3.90
CA PRO A 247 45.04 -2.79 3.12
C PRO A 247 46.23 -3.01 2.19
N SER A 248 46.36 -2.19 1.14
CA SER A 248 47.52 -2.16 0.24
C SER A 248 48.81 -1.88 1.00
N ALA A 249 49.96 -2.30 0.45
CA ALA A 249 51.26 -2.06 1.06
C ALA A 249 51.53 -0.56 1.32
N ALA A 250 51.08 0.32 0.43
CA ALA A 250 51.21 1.77 0.59
C ALA A 250 50.44 2.26 1.82
N LYS A 251 49.17 1.85 1.97
CA LYS A 251 48.35 2.22 3.12
C LYS A 251 48.85 1.58 4.42
N ARG A 252 49.31 0.33 4.37
CA ARG A 252 49.85 -0.40 5.53
C ARG A 252 51.03 0.34 6.16
N ARG A 253 51.95 0.90 5.37
CA ARG A 253 53.06 1.72 5.87
C ARG A 253 52.61 2.89 6.76
N TYR A 254 51.54 3.58 6.39
CA TYR A 254 50.99 4.67 7.21
C TYR A 254 50.31 4.15 8.47
N LEU A 255 49.56 3.05 8.37
CA LEU A 255 48.90 2.43 9.52
C LEU A 255 49.92 1.93 10.55
N ASP A 256 50.99 1.27 10.10
CA ASP A 256 52.08 0.79 10.96
C ASP A 256 52.78 1.96 11.67
N ALA A 257 53.05 3.07 10.97
CA ALA A 257 53.65 4.27 11.57
C ALA A 257 52.74 4.94 12.62
N ILE A 258 51.42 4.93 12.38
CA ILE A 258 50.42 5.42 13.34
C ILE A 258 50.42 4.50 14.57
N GLU A 259 50.37 3.18 14.38
CA GLU A 259 50.31 2.18 15.45
C GLU A 259 51.58 2.18 16.32
N ALA A 260 52.76 2.32 15.71
CA ALA A 260 54.04 2.40 16.42
C ALA A 260 54.21 3.69 17.25
N SER A 261 53.37 4.72 17.02
CA SER A 261 53.46 6.01 17.71
C SER A 261 52.58 6.06 18.96
N ALA A 262 53.11 6.61 20.05
CA ALA A 262 52.39 6.77 21.32
C ALA A 262 51.08 7.56 21.15
N ARG A 263 50.03 7.16 21.87
CA ARG A 263 48.72 7.81 21.83
C ARG A 263 48.83 9.27 22.28
N GLY A 264 48.24 10.18 21.50
CA GLY A 264 48.28 11.63 21.77
C GLY A 264 49.62 12.31 21.43
N SER A 265 50.60 11.58 20.92
CA SER A 265 51.89 12.17 20.52
C SER A 265 51.78 13.00 19.24
N GLU A 266 52.67 13.98 19.11
CA GLU A 266 52.85 14.74 17.87
C GLU A 266 53.25 13.86 16.69
N ALA A 267 54.07 12.83 16.94
CA ALA A 267 54.47 11.84 15.95
C ALA A 267 53.27 11.10 15.35
N ARG A 268 52.33 10.63 16.19
CA ARG A 268 51.10 9.97 15.73
C ARG A 268 50.21 10.93 14.92
N ALA A 269 50.09 12.18 15.37
CA ALA A 269 49.34 13.21 14.65
C ALA A 269 49.96 13.52 13.28
N SER A 270 51.30 13.56 13.20
CA SER A 270 52.04 13.75 11.94
C SER A 270 51.84 12.58 10.97
N ALA A 271 51.96 11.33 11.44
CA ALA A 271 51.72 10.13 10.63
C ALA A 271 50.28 10.07 10.08
N PHE A 272 49.29 10.45 10.91
CA PHE A 272 47.89 10.55 10.48
C PHE A 272 47.70 11.62 9.39
N ARG A 273 48.26 12.82 9.56
CA ARG A 273 48.21 13.88 8.52
C ARG A 273 48.85 13.41 7.22
N ALA A 274 50.04 12.81 7.29
CA ALA A 274 50.75 12.29 6.12
C ALA A 274 49.93 11.24 5.35
N MET A 275 49.19 10.36 6.05
CA MET A 275 48.28 9.42 5.40
C MET A 275 47.14 10.14 4.67
N HIS A 276 46.55 11.16 5.30
CA HIS A 276 45.47 11.94 4.70
C HIS A 276 45.94 12.75 3.48
N ASP A 277 47.13 13.38 3.56
CA ASP A 277 47.74 14.10 2.45
C ASP A 277 48.01 13.17 1.27
N TRP A 278 48.52 11.96 1.55
CA TRP A 278 48.71 10.92 0.52
C TRP A 278 47.38 10.47 -0.10
N LEU A 279 46.34 10.24 0.71
CA LEU A 279 45.01 9.88 0.21
C LEU A 279 44.45 10.97 -0.70
N ASP A 280 44.59 12.24 -0.31
CA ASP A 280 44.06 13.36 -1.09
C ASP A 280 44.86 13.61 -2.37
N ALA A 281 46.19 13.48 -2.32
CA ALA A 281 47.02 13.52 -3.52
C ALA A 281 46.66 12.38 -4.49
N SER A 282 46.49 11.16 -3.97
CA SER A 282 46.13 9.99 -4.77
C SER A 282 44.74 10.12 -5.41
N ARG A 283 43.76 10.67 -4.67
CA ARG A 283 42.41 10.92 -5.19
C ARG A 283 42.37 12.00 -6.26
N ARG A 284 43.19 13.06 -6.12
CA ARG A 284 43.34 14.10 -7.14
C ARG A 284 43.99 13.56 -8.41
N ALA A 285 45.03 12.75 -8.27
CA ALA A 285 45.68 12.11 -9.40
C ALA A 285 44.75 11.13 -10.15
N ASP A 286 43.79 10.54 -9.45
CA ASP A 286 42.84 9.56 -9.98
C ASP A 286 41.40 10.10 -10.11
N GLU A 287 41.26 11.40 -10.32
CA GLU A 287 39.95 12.07 -10.32
C GLU A 287 38.98 11.44 -11.34
N ALA A 288 39.48 11.08 -12.53
CA ALA A 288 38.70 10.46 -13.59
C ALA A 288 38.11 9.12 -13.16
N ALA A 289 38.92 8.18 -12.64
CA ALA A 289 38.41 6.87 -12.21
C ALA A 289 37.49 7.00 -10.98
N MET A 290 37.77 7.95 -10.08
CA MET A 290 36.86 8.26 -8.97
C MET A 290 35.51 8.81 -9.45
N ALA A 291 35.50 9.62 -10.52
CA ALA A 291 34.29 10.11 -11.16
C ALA A 291 33.50 8.98 -11.87
N GLU A 292 34.19 8.04 -12.51
CA GLU A 292 33.58 6.84 -13.09
C GLU A 292 32.93 5.95 -12.02
N LEU A 293 33.62 5.68 -10.91
CA LEU A 293 33.07 4.90 -9.79
C LEU A 293 31.86 5.58 -9.17
N ARG A 294 31.88 6.90 -9.00
CA ARG A 294 30.72 7.68 -8.55
C ARG A 294 29.55 7.56 -9.52
N SER A 295 29.82 7.70 -10.83
CA SER A 295 28.80 7.51 -11.87
C SER A 295 28.24 6.09 -11.86
N SER A 296 29.06 5.08 -11.54
CA SER A 296 28.63 3.69 -11.37
C SER A 296 27.71 3.52 -10.16
N VAL A 297 28.00 4.17 -9.04
CA VAL A 297 27.09 4.18 -7.87
C VAL A 297 25.75 4.81 -8.24
N ASP A 298 25.75 5.95 -8.94
CA ASP A 298 24.51 6.61 -9.33
C ASP A 298 23.71 5.79 -10.35
N ARG A 299 24.37 5.09 -11.29
CA ARG A 299 23.72 4.09 -12.14
C ARG A 299 23.10 2.96 -11.31
N ALA A 300 23.84 2.36 -10.39
CA ALA A 300 23.36 1.25 -9.56
C ALA A 300 22.16 1.67 -8.68
N ARG A 301 22.14 2.91 -8.16
CA ARG A 301 20.97 3.47 -7.46
C ARG A 301 19.73 3.55 -8.36
N ARG A 302 19.88 4.07 -9.58
CA ARG A 302 18.78 4.14 -10.56
C ARG A 302 18.28 2.74 -10.93
N MET A 303 19.19 1.79 -11.10
CA MET A 303 18.85 0.39 -11.38
C MET A 303 18.09 -0.25 -10.22
N GLN A 304 18.50 -0.02 -8.97
CA GLN A 304 17.78 -0.52 -7.79
C GLN A 304 16.36 0.07 -7.71
N ALA A 305 16.20 1.36 -7.96
CA ALA A 305 14.88 2.00 -8.01
C ALA A 305 14.01 1.44 -9.15
N SER A 306 14.58 1.26 -10.34
CA SER A 306 13.92 0.63 -11.51
C SER A 306 13.48 -0.80 -11.19
N ARG A 307 14.34 -1.60 -10.54
CA ARG A 307 14.02 -2.95 -10.08
C ARG A 307 12.84 -2.95 -9.11
N ALA A 308 12.83 -2.02 -8.15
CA ALA A 308 11.72 -1.90 -7.20
C ALA A 308 10.39 -1.63 -7.92
N VAL A 309 10.38 -0.79 -8.96
CA VAL A 309 9.20 -0.49 -9.82
C VAL A 309 8.73 -1.73 -10.59
N ARG A 310 9.66 -2.51 -11.15
CA ARG A 310 9.40 -3.76 -11.89
C ARG A 310 8.86 -4.88 -11.02
N GLU A 311 9.35 -4.99 -9.80
CA GLU A 311 8.93 -6.04 -8.85
C GLU A 311 7.61 -5.71 -8.14
N ARG A 312 7.04 -4.51 -8.33
CA ARG A 312 5.75 -4.14 -7.73
C ARG A 312 4.64 -5.06 -8.22
N ARG A 313 3.82 -5.50 -7.26
CA ARG A 313 2.64 -6.36 -7.49
C ARG A 313 1.32 -5.58 -7.47
N THR A 314 1.40 -4.25 -7.44
CA THR A 314 0.26 -3.35 -7.21
C THR A 314 -0.05 -2.49 -8.43
N TRP A 315 0.46 -2.87 -9.61
CA TRP A 315 0.05 -2.25 -10.86
C TRP A 315 -1.41 -2.55 -11.14
N ALA A 316 -2.16 -1.55 -11.60
CA ALA A 316 -3.55 -1.72 -11.97
C ALA A 316 -3.66 -2.72 -13.14
N PHE A 317 -4.64 -3.63 -13.09
CA PHE A 317 -4.81 -4.67 -14.10
C PHE A 317 -4.98 -4.15 -15.54
N PRO A 318 -5.56 -2.96 -15.83
CA PRO A 318 -5.68 -2.51 -17.22
C PRO A 318 -4.34 -2.17 -17.86
N LEU A 319 -3.25 -2.06 -17.09
CA LEU A 319 -1.89 -1.85 -17.60
C LEU A 319 -1.28 -3.12 -18.21
N TYR A 320 -1.89 -4.28 -17.96
CA TYR A 320 -1.42 -5.54 -18.49
C TYR A 320 -2.01 -5.76 -19.89
N PRO A 321 -1.27 -6.41 -20.81
CA PRO A 321 -1.83 -6.90 -22.05
C PRO A 321 -2.97 -7.88 -21.79
N ASP A 322 -4.00 -7.86 -22.63
CA ASP A 322 -5.19 -8.70 -22.45
C ASP A 322 -4.84 -10.19 -22.41
N GLY A 323 -3.91 -10.64 -23.26
CA GLY A 323 -3.43 -12.03 -23.27
C GLY A 323 -2.81 -12.50 -21.95
N VAL A 324 -2.23 -11.58 -21.14
CA VAL A 324 -1.73 -11.93 -19.80
C VAL A 324 -2.89 -12.20 -18.83
N LEU A 325 -3.98 -11.45 -18.96
CA LEU A 325 -5.20 -11.63 -18.16
C LEU A 325 -6.01 -12.84 -18.63
N ASP A 326 -6.04 -13.12 -19.93
CA ASP A 326 -6.62 -14.34 -20.50
C ASP A 326 -5.91 -15.58 -19.98
N THR A 327 -4.57 -15.57 -20.02
CA THR A 327 -3.76 -16.66 -19.46
C THR A 327 -4.00 -16.82 -17.96
N LEU A 328 -4.09 -15.71 -17.22
CA LEU A 328 -4.42 -15.77 -15.80
C LEU A 328 -5.79 -16.41 -15.54
N ARG A 329 -6.81 -16.05 -16.32
CA ARG A 329 -8.14 -16.66 -16.22
C ARG A 329 -8.11 -18.15 -16.53
N ALA A 330 -7.39 -18.56 -17.57
CA ALA A 330 -7.25 -19.97 -17.94
C ALA A 330 -6.55 -20.78 -16.83
N ASP A 331 -5.45 -20.27 -16.28
CA ASP A 331 -4.70 -20.92 -15.20
C ASP A 331 -5.55 -21.10 -13.94
N LEU A 332 -6.37 -20.11 -13.60
CA LEU A 332 -7.30 -20.18 -12.47
C LEU A 332 -8.39 -21.24 -12.71
N GLY A 333 -8.96 -21.30 -13.92
CA GLY A 333 -9.96 -22.31 -14.28
C GLY A 333 -9.40 -23.74 -14.25
N ALA A 334 -8.17 -23.93 -14.73
CA ALA A 334 -7.48 -25.22 -14.68
C ALA A 334 -7.22 -25.68 -13.23
N SER A 335 -6.73 -24.77 -12.38
CA SER A 335 -6.43 -25.06 -10.97
C SER A 335 -7.69 -25.41 -10.16
N TRP A 336 -8.83 -24.82 -10.52
CA TRP A 336 -10.11 -25.14 -9.89
C TRP A 336 -10.59 -26.53 -10.28
N SER A 337 -10.49 -26.88 -11.57
CA SER A 337 -10.94 -28.17 -12.09
C SER A 337 -10.08 -29.35 -11.63
N SER A 338 -8.81 -29.11 -11.28
CA SER A 338 -7.92 -30.15 -10.74
C SER A 338 -8.08 -30.40 -9.24
N SER A 339 -8.85 -29.56 -8.54
CA SER A 339 -9.03 -29.62 -7.08
C SER A 339 -10.39 -30.21 -6.66
N THR A 340 -11.25 -30.52 -7.63
CA THR A 340 -12.56 -31.18 -7.47
C THR A 340 -12.50 -32.62 -7.92
#